data_AF-A0A452ZAL1-F1
#
_entry.id   AF-A0A452ZAL1-F1
#
_cell.length_a   1.000
_cell.length_b   1.000
_cell.length_c   1.000
_cell.angle_alpha   90.00
_cell.angle_beta   90.00
_cell.angle_gamma   90.00
#
_symmetry.space_group_name_H-M   'P 1'
#
loop_
_entity.id
_entity.type
_entity.pdbx_description
1 polymer ?
#
loop_
_entity_poly.entity_id
_entity_poly.type
_entity_poly.pdbx_seq_one_letter_code
_entity_poly.pdbx_strand_id
1 'polypeptide(L)'
;CIDEFDKMSAEYQSLLEAMEQQCVSVAKAGLVASLSARTSVLAAANPVGGHYDRGKTVNENLKMNAALLSRFDLVFILLDQPDLFLDKRVSDHIMALHTNDRSPCSSNKRLRTVPQFNGSMGIGIDEKKLASRLRLHPEKDRDFVPLPEPLLRKYISYARSYVTPRYFVSSFSLINTIYVMQ
;
A
#
# COMPACT_ATOMS: atom_id res chain seq x y z
N CYS A 1 1.41 -5.60 11.31
CA CYS A 1 1.57 -4.18 10.90
C CYS A 1 2.33 -3.47 12.00
N ILE A 2 3.25 -2.58 11.64
CA ILE A 2 4.04 -1.77 12.58
C ILE A 2 3.73 -0.31 12.26
N ASP A 3 3.31 0.43 13.27
CA ASP A 3 3.09 1.88 13.15
C ASP A 3 4.25 2.62 13.81
N GLU A 4 4.47 3.88 13.42
CA GLU A 4 5.57 4.71 13.90
C GLU A 4 6.93 4.00 13.82
N PHE A 5 7.19 3.34 12.69
CA PHE A 5 8.36 2.51 12.49
C PHE A 5 9.68 3.27 12.66
N ASP A 6 9.67 4.59 12.46
CA ASP A 6 10.78 5.51 12.70
C ASP A 6 11.19 5.61 14.19
N LYS A 7 10.29 5.30 15.13
CA LYS A 7 10.52 5.43 16.58
C LYS A 7 10.98 4.14 17.27
N MET A 8 11.07 3.03 16.55
CA MET A 8 11.61 1.79 17.09
C MET A 8 13.09 2.05 17.50
N SER A 9 13.63 1.39 18.53
CA SER A 9 15.02 1.67 19.00
C SER A 9 15.80 0.44 19.46
N ALA A 10 15.15 -0.52 20.11
CA ALA A 10 15.84 -1.69 20.68
C ALA A 10 15.65 -2.99 19.86
N GLU A 11 14.60 -3.08 19.05
CA GLU A 11 14.12 -4.35 18.48
C GLU A 11 14.53 -4.57 17.01
N TYR A 12 15.27 -3.62 16.45
CA TYR A 12 15.65 -3.64 15.04
C TYR A 12 16.50 -4.84 14.61
N GLN A 13 17.34 -5.36 15.51
CA GLN A 13 18.21 -6.50 15.22
C GLN A 13 17.39 -7.78 15.01
N SER A 14 16.43 -8.04 15.89
CA SER A 14 15.53 -9.18 15.77
C SER A 14 14.60 -9.05 14.56
N LEU A 15 14.18 -7.84 14.23
CA LEU A 15 13.40 -7.61 13.00
C LEU A 15 14.24 -7.84 11.74
N LEU A 16 15.50 -7.38 11.71
CA LEU A 16 16.43 -7.64 10.61
C LEU A 16 16.64 -9.15 10.41
N GLU A 17 16.85 -9.89 11.49
CA GLU A 17 16.96 -11.34 11.47
C GLU A 17 15.70 -11.99 10.87
N ALA A 18 14.52 -11.58 11.35
CA ALA A 18 13.25 -12.09 10.86
C ALA A 18 13.02 -11.78 9.37
N MET A 19 13.39 -10.60 8.90
CA MET A 19 13.18 -10.17 7.51
C MET A 19 14.18 -10.82 6.53
N GLU A 20 15.44 -10.99 6.93
CA GLU A 20 16.47 -11.66 6.11
C GLU A 20 16.27 -13.18 6.10
N GLN A 21 16.26 -13.79 7.28
CA GLN A 21 16.35 -15.25 7.40
C GLN A 21 14.98 -15.91 7.44
N GLN A 22 13.89 -15.13 7.58
CA GLN A 22 12.54 -15.65 7.80
C GLN A 22 12.45 -16.57 9.02
N CYS A 23 13.33 -16.34 9.99
CA CYS A 23 13.46 -17.08 11.25
C CYS A 23 13.92 -16.13 12.35
N VAL A 24 13.61 -16.46 13.61
CA VAL A 24 14.08 -15.74 14.79
C VAL A 24 14.69 -16.73 15.76
N SER A 25 15.94 -16.48 16.16
CA SER A 25 16.64 -17.24 17.18
C SER A 25 16.36 -16.65 18.57
N VAL A 26 16.03 -17.52 19.52
CA VAL A 26 15.75 -17.14 20.90
C VAL A 26 16.60 -18.01 21.81
N ALA A 27 17.42 -17.36 22.64
CA ALA A 27 18.19 -17.98 23.71
C ALA A 27 17.75 -17.37 25.04
N LYS A 28 16.93 -18.09 25.82
CA LYS A 28 16.44 -17.61 27.12
C LYS A 28 16.18 -18.78 28.07
N ALA A 29 16.53 -18.61 29.34
CA ALA A 29 16.31 -19.61 30.40
C ALA A 29 16.87 -21.01 30.06
N GLY A 30 18.02 -21.07 29.40
CA GLY A 30 18.65 -22.33 28.97
C GLY A 30 18.01 -22.99 27.75
N LEU A 31 16.92 -22.43 27.22
CA LEU A 31 16.34 -22.86 25.96
C LEU A 31 16.97 -22.07 24.80
N VAL A 32 17.55 -22.81 23.85
CA VAL A 32 18.02 -22.27 22.57
C VAL A 32 17.13 -22.87 21.48
N ALA A 33 16.35 -22.03 20.83
CA ALA A 33 15.43 -22.45 19.78
C ALA A 33 15.46 -21.47 18.60
N SER A 34 15.16 -21.98 17.40
CA SER A 34 14.95 -21.18 16.20
C SER A 34 13.50 -21.36 15.75
N LEU A 35 12.78 -20.25 15.58
CA LEU A 35 11.37 -20.23 15.23
C LEU A 35 11.20 -19.65 13.82
N SER A 36 10.33 -20.26 13.01
CA SER A 36 10.04 -19.72 11.68
C SER A 36 9.20 -18.44 11.77
N ALA A 37 9.64 -17.40 11.07
CA ALA A 37 9.02 -16.08 11.01
C ALA A 37 8.59 -15.71 9.57
N ARG A 38 8.16 -16.70 8.78
CA ARG A 38 7.67 -16.51 7.40
C ARG A 38 6.39 -15.67 7.36
N THR A 39 6.56 -14.36 7.38
CA THR A 39 5.47 -13.39 7.46
C THR A 39 5.78 -12.18 6.59
N SER A 40 4.73 -11.48 6.15
CA SER A 40 4.88 -10.22 5.42
C SER A 40 4.78 -9.06 6.42
N VAL A 41 5.70 -8.10 6.33
CA VAL A 41 5.73 -6.92 7.18
C VAL A 41 5.10 -5.75 6.42
N LEU A 42 4.14 -5.09 7.07
CA LEU A 42 3.61 -3.79 6.65
C LEU A 42 3.98 -2.79 7.72
N ALA A 43 4.69 -1.73 7.33
CA ALA A 43 5.14 -0.69 8.24
C ALA A 43 4.69 0.69 7.75
N ALA A 44 4.32 1.56 8.68
CA ALA A 44 4.09 2.98 8.47
C ALA A 44 5.16 3.77 9.23
N ALA A 45 5.68 4.82 8.61
CA ALA A 45 6.73 5.66 9.18
C ALA A 45 6.47 7.12 8.82
N ASN A 46 6.85 8.03 9.71
CA ASN A 46 6.69 9.45 9.48
C ASN A 46 8.03 10.10 9.07
N PRO A 47 8.03 11.11 8.19
CA PRO A 47 9.24 11.85 7.90
C PRO A 47 9.70 12.66 9.12
N VAL A 48 11.01 12.85 9.24
CA VAL A 48 11.64 13.67 10.28
C VAL A 48 11.12 15.10 10.16
N GLY A 49 10.61 15.64 11.26
CA GLY A 49 10.04 16.99 11.29
C GLY A 49 8.61 17.09 10.73
N GLY A 50 7.96 15.96 10.42
CA GLY A 50 6.53 15.91 10.05
C GLY A 50 6.22 16.23 8.58
N HIS A 51 7.18 16.72 7.80
CA HIS A 51 7.02 17.01 6.38
C HIS A 51 8.09 16.31 5.54
N TYR A 52 7.67 15.70 4.44
CA TYR A 52 8.58 15.02 3.53
C TYR A 52 9.24 16.03 2.57
N ASP A 53 10.56 16.08 2.59
CA ASP A 53 11.37 16.95 1.73
C ASP A 53 11.81 16.21 0.45
N ARG A 54 11.33 16.69 -0.70
CA ARG A 54 11.66 16.09 -2.02
C ARG A 54 13.10 16.30 -2.45
N GLY A 55 13.80 17.27 -1.86
CA GLY A 55 15.22 17.52 -2.12
C GLY A 55 16.15 16.50 -1.45
N LYS A 56 15.64 15.74 -0.47
CA LYS A 56 16.39 14.74 0.28
C LYS A 56 16.06 13.33 -0.17
N THR A 57 16.99 12.42 0.08
CA THR A 57 16.77 10.99 -0.15
C THR A 57 15.73 10.43 0.82
N VAL A 58 15.13 9.28 0.48
CA VAL A 58 14.16 8.59 1.35
C VAL A 58 14.78 8.26 2.71
N ASN A 59 16.05 7.84 2.72
CA ASN A 59 16.76 7.50 3.95
C ASN A 59 16.95 8.73 4.86
N GLU A 60 17.35 9.86 4.29
CA GLU A 60 17.51 11.13 5.03
C GLU A 60 16.18 11.66 5.57
N ASN A 61 15.09 11.49 4.82
CA ASN A 61 13.76 11.90 5.26
C ASN A 61 13.24 11.07 6.44
N LEU A 62 13.57 9.79 6.53
CA LEU A 62 13.06 8.90 7.59
C LEU A 62 14.06 8.75 8.75
N LYS A 63 15.35 9.01 8.55
CA LYS A 63 16.44 8.82 9.53
C LYS A 63 16.45 7.41 10.14
N MET A 64 16.33 6.39 9.28
CA MET A 64 16.32 4.98 9.68
C MET A 64 17.53 4.25 9.09
N ASN A 65 17.87 3.10 9.66
CA ASN A 65 18.99 2.29 9.16
C ASN A 65 18.77 1.90 7.69
N ALA A 66 19.73 2.25 6.82
CA ALA A 66 19.69 1.91 5.39
C ALA A 66 19.57 0.41 5.15
N ALA A 67 20.15 -0.42 6.02
CA ALA A 67 20.06 -1.87 5.94
C ALA A 67 18.66 -2.43 6.21
N LEU A 68 17.81 -1.70 6.95
CA LEU A 68 16.40 -2.07 7.13
C LEU A 68 15.57 -1.61 5.94
N LEU A 69 15.82 -0.38 5.46
CA LEU A 69 15.08 0.18 4.33
C LEU A 69 15.26 -0.67 3.06
N SER A 70 16.46 -1.19 2.81
CA SER A 70 16.75 -2.07 1.67
C SER A 70 16.05 -3.43 1.72
N ARG A 71 15.47 -3.82 2.87
CA ARG A 71 14.69 -5.07 3.02
C ARG A 71 13.24 -4.93 2.59
N PHE A 72 12.77 -3.71 2.44
CA PHE A 72 11.43 -3.49 1.92
C PHE A 72 11.48 -3.53 0.40
N ASP A 73 10.81 -4.51 -0.19
CA ASP A 73 10.69 -4.63 -1.64
C ASP A 73 9.91 -3.46 -2.26
N LEU A 74 8.96 -2.91 -1.49
CA LEU A 74 8.08 -1.82 -1.92
C LEU A 74 8.05 -0.71 -0.87
N VAL A 75 8.34 0.51 -1.32
CA VAL A 75 8.27 1.72 -0.50
C VAL A 75 7.29 2.69 -1.15
N PHE A 76 6.24 3.05 -0.43
CA PHE A 76 5.24 4.01 -0.88
C PHE A 76 5.39 5.32 -0.13
N ILE A 77 5.64 6.41 -0.86
CA ILE A 77 5.71 7.76 -0.30
C ILE A 77 4.36 8.42 -0.51
N LEU A 78 3.67 8.72 0.58
CA LEU A 78 2.40 9.44 0.58
C LEU A 78 2.67 10.92 0.85
N LEU A 79 2.47 11.75 -0.17
CA LEU A 79 2.65 13.20 -0.06
C LEU A 79 1.29 13.87 0.02
N ASP A 80 1.12 14.70 1.05
CA ASP A 80 -0.03 15.59 1.15
C ASP A 80 0.26 16.86 0.34
N GLN A 81 -0.44 17.03 -0.79
CA GLN A 81 -0.36 18.23 -1.62
C GLN A 81 -1.72 18.91 -1.62
N PRO A 82 -1.81 20.20 -1.26
CA PRO A 82 -3.08 20.91 -1.25
C PRO A 82 -3.63 21.00 -2.68
N ASP A 83 -4.85 20.48 -2.87
CA ASP A 83 -5.58 20.55 -4.14
C ASP A 83 -7.06 20.79 -3.85
N LEU A 84 -7.53 21.99 -4.18
CA LEU A 84 -8.91 22.42 -3.95
C LEU A 84 -9.95 21.42 -4.48
N PHE A 85 -9.71 20.80 -5.63
CA PHE A 85 -10.68 19.88 -6.22
C PHE A 85 -10.67 18.53 -5.49
N LEU A 86 -9.50 18.00 -5.14
CA LEU A 86 -9.38 16.76 -4.38
C LEU A 86 -9.91 16.94 -2.96
N ASP A 87 -9.54 18.02 -2.29
CA ASP A 87 -9.93 18.33 -0.91
C ASP A 87 -11.44 18.50 -0.81
N LYS A 88 -12.06 19.19 -1.78
CA LYS A 88 -13.53 19.30 -1.87
C LYS A 88 -14.17 17.92 -2.03
N ARG A 89 -13.65 17.06 -2.90
CA ARG A 89 -14.20 15.72 -3.11
C ARG A 89 -14.08 14.83 -1.87
N VAL A 90 -12.96 14.89 -1.17
CA VAL A 90 -12.74 14.16 0.08
C VAL A 90 -13.69 14.68 1.16
N SER A 91 -13.82 16.00 1.27
CA SER A 91 -14.74 16.64 2.23
C SER A 91 -16.19 16.25 1.98
N ASP A 92 -16.66 16.33 0.72
CA ASP A 92 -18.02 15.91 0.33
C ASP A 92 -18.25 14.43 0.66
N HIS A 93 -17.24 13.57 0.46
CA HIS A 93 -17.32 12.15 0.80
C HIS A 93 -17.45 11.91 2.31
N ILE A 94 -16.61 12.58 3.12
CA ILE A 94 -16.65 12.47 4.58
C ILE A 94 -18.00 12.98 5.12
N MET A 95 -18.49 14.11 4.62
CA MET A 95 -19.80 14.66 4.98
C MET A 95 -20.94 13.70 4.64
N ALA A 96 -20.90 13.06 3.48
CA ALA A 96 -21.91 12.07 3.08
C ALA A 96 -21.92 10.84 3.99
N LEU A 97 -20.76 10.36 4.44
CA LEU A 97 -20.65 9.26 5.39
C LEU A 97 -21.28 9.61 6.74
N HIS A 98 -20.99 10.81 7.26
CA HIS A 98 -21.45 11.25 8.58
C HIS A 98 -22.95 11.64 8.59
N THR A 99 -23.51 12.07 7.46
CA THR A 99 -24.93 12.43 7.35
C THR A 99 -25.85 11.20 7.26
N ASN A 100 -25.33 10.05 6.80
CA ASN A 100 -26.13 8.84 6.56
C ASN A 100 -26.29 7.93 7.80
N ASP A 101 -25.88 8.38 8.98
CA ASP A 101 -25.76 7.55 10.20
C ASP A 101 -27.06 7.41 11.01
N ARG A 102 -28.25 7.53 10.38
CA ARG A 102 -29.55 7.29 11.04
C ARG A 102 -30.55 6.47 10.22
N SER A 103 -30.12 5.40 9.57
CA SER A 103 -31.02 4.29 9.24
C SER A 103 -30.27 2.97 9.01
N PRO A 104 -30.62 1.86 9.68
CA PRO A 104 -30.06 0.55 9.39
C PRO A 104 -30.79 -0.01 8.18
N CYS A 105 -30.39 0.38 6.96
CA CYS A 105 -30.92 -0.22 5.75
C CYS A 105 -29.80 -0.84 4.89
N SER A 106 -29.93 -2.16 4.76
CA SER A 106 -29.23 -3.13 3.92
C SER A 106 -28.44 -2.60 2.72
N SER A 107 -27.18 -3.02 2.67
CA SER A 107 -26.46 -3.46 1.46
C SER A 107 -26.76 -2.69 0.17
N ASN A 108 -26.41 -1.41 0.13
CA ASN A 108 -26.00 -0.74 -1.10
C ASN A 108 -25.07 0.41 -0.71
N LYS A 109 -23.79 0.08 -0.48
CA LYS A 109 -22.70 1.05 -0.47
C LYS A 109 -22.64 1.66 -1.87
N ARG A 110 -23.48 2.67 -2.14
CA ARG A 110 -23.40 3.48 -3.35
C ARG A 110 -22.00 4.11 -3.37
N LEU A 111 -21.08 3.51 -4.10
CA LEU A 111 -19.92 4.20 -4.65
C LEU A 111 -20.47 5.25 -5.62
N ARG A 112 -20.87 6.42 -5.09
CA ARG A 112 -21.42 7.50 -5.91
C ARG A 112 -20.30 8.17 -6.70
N THR A 113 -20.33 7.92 -8.01
CA THR A 113 -20.10 8.86 -9.13
C THR A 113 -19.41 10.19 -8.80
N VAL A 114 -18.25 10.39 -9.45
CA VAL A 114 -17.61 11.70 -9.63
C VAL A 114 -18.41 12.51 -10.68
N PRO A 115 -18.77 13.79 -10.46
CA PRO A 115 -19.29 14.65 -11.52
C PRO A 115 -18.20 14.93 -12.56
N GLN A 116 -18.53 14.86 -13.85
CA GLN A 116 -17.64 15.22 -14.95
C GLN A 116 -17.16 16.67 -14.82
N PHE A 117 -15.86 16.91 -15.01
CA PHE A 117 -15.30 18.25 -15.20
C PHE A 117 -15.01 18.45 -16.69
N ASN A 118 -15.80 19.29 -17.37
CA ASN A 118 -15.52 19.80 -18.72
C ASN A 118 -14.59 21.03 -18.62
N GLY A 119 -13.38 20.84 -18.11
CA GLY A 119 -12.35 21.88 -18.06
C GLY A 119 -11.27 21.61 -19.08
N SER A 120 -11.37 22.24 -20.24
CA SER A 120 -10.24 22.40 -21.15
C SER A 120 -9.20 23.32 -20.52
N MET A 121 -8.09 22.78 -20.01
CA MET A 121 -6.82 23.49 -19.96
C MET A 121 -5.68 22.47 -19.83
N GLY A 122 -4.72 22.54 -20.75
CA GLY A 122 -3.75 21.48 -21.01
C GLY A 122 -2.74 21.23 -19.89
N ILE A 123 -2.38 19.96 -19.76
CA ILE A 123 -1.03 19.40 -19.77
C ILE A 123 -1.26 17.94 -20.21
N GLY A 124 -0.52 17.47 -21.23
CA GLY A 124 -0.63 16.11 -21.74
C GLY A 124 -0.25 15.10 -20.65
N ILE A 125 -1.23 14.59 -19.92
CA ILE A 125 -1.03 13.49 -18.97
C ILE A 125 -1.26 12.21 -19.76
N ASP A 126 -0.18 11.51 -20.06
CA ASP A 126 -0.18 10.15 -20.61
C ASP A 126 -1.33 9.31 -20.04
N GLU A 127 -2.23 8.84 -20.91
CA GLU A 127 -3.31 7.89 -20.64
C GLU A 127 -2.83 6.57 -19.99
N LYS A 128 -1.52 6.40 -19.80
CA LYS A 128 -0.85 5.17 -19.34
C LYS A 128 -0.52 5.12 -17.85
N LYS A 129 -0.89 6.11 -17.02
CA LYS A 129 -0.70 6.00 -15.57
C LYS A 129 -1.71 5.01 -14.96
N LEU A 130 -1.25 3.99 -14.24
CA LEU A 130 -2.10 2.98 -13.58
C LEU A 130 -3.25 3.61 -12.75
N ALA A 131 -2.98 4.77 -12.14
CA ALA A 131 -3.95 5.53 -11.37
C ALA A 131 -5.17 6.01 -12.18
N SER A 132 -5.03 6.31 -13.49
CA SER A 132 -6.18 6.69 -14.32
C SER A 132 -7.04 5.47 -14.69
N ARG A 133 -6.43 4.29 -14.83
CA ARG A 133 -7.12 3.03 -15.15
C ARG A 133 -7.86 2.40 -13.97
N LEU A 134 -7.40 2.64 -12.75
CA LEU A 134 -8.05 2.15 -11.52
C LEU A 134 -9.22 3.04 -11.06
N ARG A 135 -9.40 4.21 -11.67
CA ARG A 135 -10.53 5.09 -11.36
C ARG A 135 -11.79 4.55 -12.00
N LEU A 136 -12.81 4.30 -11.18
CA LEU A 136 -14.14 3.95 -11.66
C LEU A 136 -14.69 5.10 -12.50
N HIS A 137 -15.04 4.80 -13.74
CA HIS A 137 -15.66 5.75 -14.65
C HIS A 137 -17.14 5.92 -14.28
N PRO A 138 -17.63 7.17 -14.06
CA PRO A 138 -19.01 7.42 -13.61
C PRO A 138 -20.11 6.86 -14.52
N GLU A 139 -19.80 6.61 -15.78
CA GLU A 139 -20.74 6.06 -16.77
C GLU A 139 -20.51 4.60 -17.14
N LYS A 140 -19.26 4.14 -17.18
CA LYS A 140 -18.95 2.76 -17.62
C LYS A 140 -19.04 1.77 -16.46
N ASP A 141 -18.79 2.24 -15.24
CA ASP A 141 -18.74 1.41 -14.03
C ASP A 141 -19.95 1.66 -13.13
N ARG A 142 -21.09 2.09 -13.69
CA ARG A 142 -22.33 2.33 -12.93
C ARG A 142 -22.83 1.10 -12.19
N ASP A 143 -22.63 -0.06 -12.78
CA ASP A 143 -23.05 -1.35 -12.24
C ASP A 143 -21.93 -2.04 -11.45
N PHE A 144 -20.83 -1.33 -11.16
CA PHE A 144 -19.75 -1.89 -10.35
C PHE A 144 -20.23 -2.15 -8.93
N VAL A 145 -20.50 -3.42 -8.64
CA VAL A 145 -20.78 -3.90 -7.29
C VAL A 145 -19.44 -4.35 -6.68
N PRO A 146 -18.95 -3.68 -5.61
CA PRO A 146 -17.73 -4.12 -4.95
C PRO A 146 -17.93 -5.52 -4.40
N LEU A 147 -16.93 -6.39 -4.56
CA LEU A 147 -16.99 -7.76 -4.06
C LEU A 147 -17.28 -7.75 -2.54
N PRO A 148 -18.22 -8.58 -2.06
CA PRO A 148 -18.47 -8.71 -0.64
C PRO A 148 -17.20 -9.13 0.11
N GLU A 149 -16.91 -8.48 1.24
CA GLU A 149 -15.74 -8.76 2.07
C GLU A 149 -15.59 -10.26 2.44
N PRO A 150 -16.67 -11.01 2.78
CA PRO A 150 -16.54 -12.42 3.11
C PRO A 150 -16.06 -13.27 1.91
N LEU A 151 -16.50 -12.92 0.70
CA LEU A 151 -16.12 -13.63 -0.51
C LEU A 151 -14.66 -13.35 -0.87
N LEU A 152 -14.24 -12.09 -0.76
CA LEU A 152 -12.85 -11.70 -0.99
C LEU A 152 -11.90 -12.42 -0.02
N ARG A 153 -12.27 -12.50 1.28
CA ARG A 153 -11.47 -13.22 2.28
C ARG A 153 -11.35 -14.70 1.96
N LYS A 154 -12.45 -15.36 1.56
CA LYS A 154 -12.46 -16.76 1.13
C LYS A 154 -11.57 -16.97 -0.10
N TYR A 155 -11.66 -16.07 -1.08
CA TYR A 155 -10.85 -16.13 -2.29
C TYR A 155 -9.35 -16.01 -2.00
N ILE A 156 -8.94 -15.05 -1.16
CA ILE A 156 -7.53 -14.88 -0.77
C ILE A 156 -7.03 -16.13 -0.05
N SER A 157 -7.82 -16.70 0.87
CA SER A 157 -7.45 -17.93 1.56
C SER A 157 -7.28 -19.09 0.58
N TYR A 158 -8.21 -19.27 -0.35
CA TYR A 158 -8.14 -20.30 -1.38
C TYR A 158 -6.89 -20.13 -2.25
N ALA A 159 -6.65 -18.91 -2.75
CA ALA A 159 -5.50 -18.62 -3.60
C ALA A 159 -4.17 -18.91 -2.89
N ARG A 160 -4.03 -18.51 -1.61
CA ARG A 160 -2.80 -18.78 -0.83
C ARG A 160 -2.56 -20.26 -0.55
N SER A 161 -3.61 -21.07 -0.41
CA SER A 161 -3.49 -22.49 -0.08
C SER A 161 -3.33 -23.40 -1.29
N TYR A 162 -3.99 -23.09 -2.41
CA TYR A 162 -4.12 -24.01 -3.53
C TYR A 162 -3.45 -23.54 -4.82
N VAL A 163 -3.16 -22.25 -4.97
CA VAL A 163 -2.59 -21.71 -6.21
C VAL A 163 -1.09 -21.49 -6.04
N THR A 164 -0.30 -22.17 -6.86
CA THR A 164 1.15 -22.00 -6.94
C THR A 164 1.51 -21.58 -8.37
N PRO A 165 1.46 -20.28 -8.70
CA PRO A 165 1.75 -19.82 -10.06
C PRO A 165 3.21 -20.14 -10.40
N ARG A 166 3.44 -20.65 -11.61
CA ARG A 166 4.79 -20.97 -12.11
C ARG A 166 5.29 -19.85 -13.01
N TYR A 167 6.57 -19.56 -12.89
CA TYR A 167 7.22 -18.55 -13.71
C TYR A 167 7.36 -19.07 -15.16
N PHE A 168 7.06 -18.21 -16.14
CA PHE A 168 7.23 -18.55 -17.54
C PHE A 168 8.53 -17.96 -18.10
N VAL A 169 9.23 -18.71 -18.93
CA VAL A 169 10.59 -18.37 -19.38
C VAL A 169 10.65 -17.05 -20.14
N SER A 170 9.59 -16.67 -20.90
CA SER A 170 9.57 -15.38 -21.61
C SER A 170 9.55 -14.15 -20.70
N SER A 171 9.16 -14.29 -19.43
CA SER A 171 9.17 -13.18 -18.48
C SER A 171 10.60 -12.82 -18.02
N PHE A 172 11.57 -13.72 -18.19
CA PHE A 172 12.96 -13.50 -17.75
C PHE A 172 13.65 -12.37 -18.50
N SER A 173 13.50 -12.29 -19.83
CA SER A 173 14.11 -11.24 -20.65
C SER A 173 13.60 -9.85 -20.28
N LEU A 174 12.31 -9.76 -19.94
CA LEU A 174 11.67 -8.52 -19.53
C LEU A 174 12.18 -8.04 -18.17
N ILE A 175 12.31 -8.94 -17.18
CA ILE A 175 12.90 -8.60 -15.88
C ILE A 175 14.35 -8.14 -16.04
N ASN A 176 15.16 -8.87 -16.82
CA ASN A 176 16.55 -8.50 -17.04
C ASN A 176 16.67 -7.09 -17.66
N THR A 177 15.82 -6.79 -18.65
CA THR A 177 15.79 -5.47 -19.27
C THR A 177 15.44 -4.37 -18.27
N ILE A 178 14.48 -4.60 -17.37
CA ILE A 178 14.07 -3.60 -16.37
C ILE A 178 15.15 -3.37 -15.32
N TYR A 179 15.78 -4.43 -14.82
CA TYR A 179 16.78 -4.33 -13.75
C TYR A 179 18.17 -3.89 -14.23
N VAL A 180 18.55 -4.20 -15.47
CA VAL A 180 19.85 -3.77 -16.04
C VAL A 180 19.81 -2.32 -16.54
N MET A 181 18.62 -1.77 -16.82
CA MET A 181 18.43 -0.38 -17.25
C MET A 181 18.31 0.61 -16.09
N GLN A 182 18.43 0.15 -14.83
CA GLN A 182 18.38 0.97 -13.62
C GLN A 182 19.77 1.10 -13.00
#